data_AF-A0A821D2J8-F1
#
_entry.id   AF-A0A821D2J8-F1
#
_cell.length_a   1.000
_cell.length_b   1.000
_cell.length_c   1.000
_cell.angle_alpha   90.00
_cell.angle_beta   90.00
_cell.angle_gamma   90.00
#
_symmetry.space_group_name_H-M   'P 1'
#
loop_
_entity.id
_entity.type
_entity.pdbx_description
1 polymer ?
#
loop_
_entity_poly.entity_id
_entity_poly.type
_entity_poly.pdbx_seq_one_letter_code
_entity_poly.pdbx_strand_id
1 'polypeptide(L)'
;MTSARHFWRAQLEGYKMERGLALPFDRHRLSDSERSGRALIVDFELSEHLTQSFLDYASSHNVTSFQLGLAAFFTFLFKLSNGQQDLCIASVNANRYRSELRDMIGMFVATLPYRIQLDPHATFEQLVQQVRDLCLSIIEHSHYPLQHIIGNHHSPAFLEIMFDFITVESDVERVDLGDALLEPVSLQNPIDVA
;
A
#
# COMPACT_ATOMS: atom_id res chain seq x y z
N MET A 1 15.67 15.84 -9.01
CA MET A 1 16.14 15.34 -7.69
C MET A 1 15.83 16.30 -6.54
N THR A 2 16.13 17.60 -6.64
CA THR A 2 15.84 18.59 -5.58
C THR A 2 14.35 18.66 -5.22
N SER A 3 13.44 18.63 -6.19
CA SER A 3 11.98 18.65 -5.93
C SER A 3 11.50 17.47 -5.07
N ALA A 4 11.85 16.24 -5.44
CA ALA A 4 11.42 15.05 -4.71
C ALA A 4 11.96 14.99 -3.28
N ARG A 5 13.21 15.40 -3.06
CA ARG A 5 13.76 15.51 -1.70
C ARG A 5 12.99 16.50 -0.84
N HIS A 6 12.57 17.65 -1.40
CA HIS A 6 11.79 18.64 -0.66
C HIS A 6 10.39 18.11 -0.35
N PHE A 7 9.73 17.48 -1.33
CA PHE A 7 8.44 16.84 -1.14
C PHE A 7 8.49 15.84 0.02
N TRP A 8 9.41 14.86 -0.01
CA TRP A 8 9.46 13.83 1.02
C TRP A 8 9.81 14.37 2.41
N ARG A 9 10.66 15.40 2.48
CA ARG A 9 10.94 16.08 3.76
C ARG A 9 9.69 16.76 4.32
N ALA A 10 8.91 17.45 3.47
CA ALA A 10 7.67 18.10 3.88
C ALA A 10 6.59 17.08 4.24
N GLN A 11 6.42 16.02 3.43
CA GLN A 11 5.43 14.97 3.63
C GLN A 11 5.59 14.28 5.00
N LEU A 12 6.83 14.07 5.42
CA LEU A 12 7.15 13.38 6.68
C LEU A 12 7.52 14.34 7.82
N GLU A 13 7.36 15.65 7.63
CA GLU A 13 7.73 16.64 8.64
C GLU A 13 6.92 16.48 9.93
N GLY A 14 7.61 16.31 11.06
CA GLY A 14 6.99 16.10 12.36
C GLY A 14 6.41 14.71 12.59
N TYR A 15 6.49 13.79 11.62
CA TYR A 15 6.11 12.39 11.83
C TYR A 15 7.11 11.69 12.73
N LYS A 16 6.64 11.00 13.76
CA LYS A 16 7.48 10.26 14.71
C LYS A 16 7.69 8.83 14.22
N MET A 17 8.66 8.62 13.32
CA MET A 17 8.96 7.32 12.69
C MET A 17 9.32 6.22 13.69
N GLU A 18 9.82 6.59 14.87
CA GLU A 18 10.14 5.69 15.98
C GLU A 18 8.90 5.19 16.74
N ARG A 19 7.73 5.80 16.53
CA ARG A 19 6.48 5.37 17.18
C ARG A 19 5.57 4.71 16.15
N GLY A 20 5.44 3.39 16.25
CA GLY A 20 4.43 2.64 15.50
C GLY A 20 3.01 3.10 15.85
N LEU A 21 2.04 2.69 15.02
CA LEU A 21 0.62 2.93 15.31
C LEU A 21 0.22 2.24 16.63
N ALA A 22 -0.59 2.91 17.44
CA ALA A 22 -1.07 2.40 18.72
C ALA A 22 -2.20 1.37 18.51
N LEU A 23 -1.87 0.22 17.92
CA LEU A 23 -2.82 -0.86 17.66
C LEU A 23 -3.00 -1.76 18.89
N PRO A 24 -4.19 -2.39 19.06
CA PRO A 24 -4.46 -3.32 20.15
C PRO A 24 -3.77 -4.66 19.88
N PHE A 25 -2.50 -4.77 20.30
CA PHE A 25 -1.75 -6.01 20.20
C PHE A 25 -2.08 -6.94 21.38
N ASP A 26 -2.34 -8.22 21.09
CA ASP A 26 -2.58 -9.24 22.13
C ASP A 26 -1.36 -9.55 22.99
N ARG A 27 -0.15 -9.23 22.49
CA ARG A 27 1.13 -9.52 23.14
C ARG A 27 2.09 -8.35 22.96
N HIS A 28 2.89 -8.08 23.99
CA HIS A 28 3.99 -7.14 23.88
C HIS A 28 5.03 -7.68 22.90
N ARG A 29 5.49 -6.82 22.00
CA ARG A 29 6.63 -7.12 21.13
C ARG A 29 7.90 -7.28 21.97
N LEU A 30 8.62 -8.39 21.82
CA LEU A 30 9.79 -8.72 22.66
C LEU A 30 11.05 -7.94 22.26
N SER A 31 11.25 -7.65 20.97
CA SER A 31 12.27 -6.72 20.48
C SER A 31 11.81 -6.11 19.15
N ASP A 32 12.25 -4.88 18.87
CA ASP A 32 11.96 -4.24 17.58
C ASP A 32 12.82 -4.81 16.45
N SER A 33 13.96 -5.43 16.78
CA SER A 33 14.93 -5.97 15.81
C SER A 33 14.70 -7.42 15.41
N GLU A 34 13.97 -8.22 16.19
CA GLU A 34 13.79 -9.66 15.92
C GLU A 34 12.35 -9.96 15.48
N ARG A 35 12.18 -10.19 14.18
CA ARG A 35 10.93 -10.75 13.66
C ARG A 35 10.94 -12.25 13.95
N SER A 36 9.87 -12.75 14.57
CA SER A 36 9.74 -14.20 14.86
C SER A 36 9.65 -15.07 13.59
N GLY A 37 9.46 -14.46 12.42
CA GLY A 37 9.19 -15.14 11.15
C GLY A 37 7.81 -15.79 11.09
N ARG A 38 7.02 -15.72 12.16
CA ARG A 38 5.68 -16.32 12.23
C ARG A 38 4.64 -15.31 11.77
N ALA A 39 3.83 -15.71 10.79
CA ALA A 39 2.71 -14.94 10.28
C ALA A 39 1.47 -15.83 10.15
N LEU A 40 0.30 -15.20 10.12
CA LEU A 40 -0.97 -15.82 9.76
C LEU A 40 -1.59 -14.96 8.66
N ILE A 41 -2.15 -15.62 7.65
CA ILE A 41 -2.95 -14.98 6.62
C ILE A 41 -4.42 -15.21 6.98
N VAL A 42 -5.21 -14.14 6.90
CA VAL A 42 -6.66 -14.19 7.12
C VAL A 42 -7.32 -13.61 5.89
N ASP A 43 -7.98 -14.50 5.14
CA ASP A 43 -8.67 -14.15 3.90
C ASP A 43 -10.17 -13.96 4.17
N PHE A 44 -10.75 -13.00 3.46
CA PHE A 44 -12.19 -12.79 3.43
C PHE A 44 -12.60 -12.23 2.07
N GLU A 45 -13.84 -12.53 1.70
CA GLU A 45 -14.42 -12.10 0.42
C GLU A 45 -15.50 -11.05 0.66
N LEU A 46 -15.56 -10.07 -0.25
CA LEU A 46 -16.66 -9.12 -0.30
C LEU A 46 -17.76 -9.70 -1.19
N SER A 47 -19.03 -9.51 -0.79
CA SER A 47 -20.16 -9.92 -1.63
C SER A 47 -20.13 -9.18 -2.96
N GLU A 48 -20.67 -9.82 -4.00
CA GLU A 48 -20.75 -9.22 -5.34
C GLU A 48 -21.40 -7.83 -5.33
N HIS A 49 -22.50 -7.68 -4.58
CA HIS A 49 -23.18 -6.39 -4.43
C HIS A 49 -22.27 -5.31 -3.81
N LEU A 50 -21.50 -5.66 -2.77
CA LEU A 50 -20.59 -4.72 -2.12
C LEU A 50 -19.43 -4.36 -3.06
N THR A 51 -18.88 -5.35 -3.77
CA THR A 51 -17.82 -5.14 -4.77
C THR A 51 -18.29 -4.21 -5.88
N GLN A 52 -19.48 -4.41 -6.44
CA GLN A 52 -20.03 -3.52 -7.46
C GLN A 52 -20.25 -2.10 -6.92
N SER A 53 -20.84 -1.98 -5.73
CA SER A 53 -21.04 -0.67 -5.08
C SER A 53 -19.71 0.06 -4.85
N PHE A 54 -18.66 -0.66 -4.51
CA PHE A 54 -17.31 -0.12 -4.32
C PHE A 54 -16.71 0.39 -5.63
N LEU A 55 -16.83 -0.37 -6.72
CA LEU A 55 -16.36 0.03 -8.06
C LEU A 55 -17.14 1.23 -8.61
N ASP A 56 -18.47 1.22 -8.45
CA ASP A 56 -19.34 2.32 -8.85
C ASP A 56 -19.04 3.60 -8.07
N TYR A 57 -18.78 3.49 -6.76
CA TYR A 57 -18.35 4.63 -5.95
C TYR A 57 -17.04 5.20 -6.46
N ALA A 58 -16.03 4.35 -6.70
CA ALA A 58 -14.73 4.78 -7.19
C ALA A 58 -14.86 5.55 -8.53
N SER A 59 -15.62 4.96 -9.46
CA SER A 59 -15.91 5.57 -10.77
C SER A 59 -16.64 6.90 -10.65
N SER A 60 -17.73 6.97 -9.89
CA SER A 60 -18.55 8.18 -9.74
C SER A 60 -17.83 9.34 -9.06
N HIS A 61 -16.83 9.06 -8.21
CA HIS A 61 -16.04 10.08 -7.49
C HIS A 61 -14.68 10.37 -8.14
N ASN A 62 -14.43 9.84 -9.35
CA ASN A 62 -13.17 10.00 -10.09
C ASN A 62 -11.92 9.61 -9.28
N VAL A 63 -12.02 8.51 -8.54
CA VAL A 63 -10.92 7.91 -7.76
C VAL A 63 -10.68 6.47 -8.20
N THR A 64 -9.48 5.96 -7.95
CA THR A 64 -9.16 4.54 -8.23
C THR A 64 -9.62 3.63 -7.09
N SER A 65 -9.83 2.34 -7.38
CA SER A 65 -10.10 1.31 -6.36
C SER A 65 -9.03 1.29 -5.26
N PHE A 66 -7.76 1.49 -5.63
CA PHE A 66 -6.66 1.63 -4.67
C PHE A 66 -6.86 2.83 -3.74
N GLN A 67 -7.19 4.01 -4.27
CA GLN A 67 -7.39 5.22 -3.45
C GLN A 67 -8.57 5.07 -2.50
N LEU A 68 -9.68 4.49 -2.96
CA LEU A 68 -10.85 4.23 -2.13
C LEU A 68 -10.55 3.20 -1.04
N GLY A 69 -9.90 2.09 -1.40
CA GLY A 69 -9.50 1.05 -0.45
C GLY A 69 -8.51 1.57 0.59
N LEU A 70 -7.56 2.42 0.18
CA LEU A 70 -6.61 3.07 1.07
C LEU A 70 -7.31 4.02 2.05
N ALA A 71 -8.29 4.81 1.60
CA ALA A 71 -9.10 5.65 2.49
C ALA A 71 -9.92 4.82 3.50
N ALA A 72 -10.51 3.71 3.05
CA ALA A 72 -11.20 2.77 3.94
C ALA A 72 -10.24 2.16 4.97
N PHE A 73 -9.01 1.83 4.56
CA PHE A 73 -7.99 1.27 5.43
C PHE A 73 -7.49 2.29 6.47
N PHE A 74 -7.26 3.56 6.09
CA PHE A 74 -6.97 4.62 7.06
C PHE A 74 -8.11 4.82 8.06
N THR A 75 -9.36 4.76 7.60
CA THR A 75 -10.54 4.84 8.49
C THR A 75 -10.57 3.66 9.46
N PHE A 76 -10.24 2.45 9.00
CA PHE A 76 -10.12 1.27 9.85
C PHE A 76 -9.03 1.46 10.91
N LEU A 77 -7.82 1.87 10.51
CA LEU A 77 -6.71 2.10 11.44
C LEU A 77 -7.00 3.23 12.43
N PHE A 78 -7.65 4.30 12.02
CA PHE A 78 -8.11 5.38 12.91
C PHE A 78 -9.01 4.85 14.02
N LYS A 79 -10.01 4.04 13.66
CA LYS A 79 -10.92 3.43 14.63
C LYS A 79 -10.20 2.42 15.53
N LEU A 80 -9.31 1.62 14.94
CA LEU A 80 -8.58 0.56 15.66
C LEU A 80 -7.54 1.13 16.64
N SER A 81 -6.95 2.29 16.33
CA SER A 81 -5.97 2.99 17.14
C SER A 81 -6.59 3.98 18.14
N ASN A 82 -7.88 3.85 18.43
CA ASN A 82 -8.62 4.73 19.35
C ASN A 82 -8.52 6.22 18.97
N GLY A 83 -8.61 6.53 17.67
CA GLY A 83 -8.68 7.89 17.16
C GLY A 83 -7.33 8.57 16.88
N GLN A 84 -6.24 7.81 16.70
CA GLN A 84 -4.96 8.40 16.28
C GLN A 84 -5.10 9.07 14.91
N GLN A 85 -4.77 10.36 14.83
CA GLN A 85 -4.99 11.19 13.63
C GLN A 85 -3.79 11.21 12.66
N ASP A 86 -2.57 11.16 13.18
CA ASP A 86 -1.34 11.12 12.36
C ASP A 86 -0.99 9.66 12.05
N LEU A 87 -1.37 9.20 10.86
CA LEU A 87 -1.16 7.83 10.41
C LEU A 87 -0.16 7.79 9.27
N CYS A 88 0.75 6.83 9.28
CA CYS A 88 1.60 6.51 8.14
C CYS A 88 1.61 5.01 7.92
N ILE A 89 1.33 4.60 6.69
CA ILE A 89 1.43 3.20 6.26
C ILE A 89 2.39 3.10 5.08
N ALA A 90 2.75 1.88 4.70
CA ALA A 90 3.45 1.61 3.45
C ALA A 90 2.49 1.14 2.35
N SER A 91 2.86 1.40 1.12
CA SER A 91 2.33 0.70 -0.06
C SER A 91 3.44 0.51 -1.08
N VAL A 92 3.32 -0.52 -1.91
CA VAL A 92 4.27 -0.82 -2.97
C VAL A 92 3.86 -0.17 -4.29
N ASN A 93 4.81 0.49 -4.93
CA ASN A 93 4.67 1.00 -6.29
C ASN A 93 5.51 0.14 -7.23
N ALA A 94 4.98 -0.24 -8.39
CA ALA A 94 5.71 -0.98 -9.41
C ALA A 94 7.00 -0.25 -9.85
N ASN A 95 7.02 1.10 -9.78
CA ASN A 95 8.18 1.95 -10.04
C ASN A 95 8.81 1.68 -11.43
N ARG A 96 7.96 1.31 -12.40
CA ARG A 96 8.26 1.17 -13.82
C ARG A 96 7.88 2.46 -14.57
N TYR A 97 8.45 3.59 -14.12
CA TYR A 97 8.08 4.94 -14.60
C TYR A 97 8.63 5.27 -16.00
N ARG A 98 9.48 4.41 -16.57
CA ARG A 98 9.96 4.51 -17.96
C ARG A 98 9.39 3.35 -18.78
N SER A 99 9.04 3.63 -20.03
CA SER A 99 8.51 2.63 -20.97
C SER A 99 9.38 1.38 -21.09
N GLU A 100 10.70 1.57 -21.09
CA GLU A 100 11.73 0.54 -21.25
C GLU A 100 11.76 -0.42 -20.06
N LEU A 101 11.22 -0.01 -18.90
CA LEU A 101 11.14 -0.82 -17.70
C LEU A 101 9.86 -1.65 -17.63
N ARG A 102 8.88 -1.43 -18.51
CA ARG A 102 7.55 -2.07 -18.39
C ARG A 102 7.65 -3.59 -18.47
N ASP A 103 8.37 -4.09 -19.47
CA ASP A 103 8.46 -5.52 -19.79
C ASP A 103 9.77 -6.17 -19.31
N MET A 104 10.57 -5.43 -18.52
CA MET A 104 11.86 -5.92 -18.04
C MET A 104 11.70 -6.82 -16.80
N ILE A 105 12.33 -7.99 -16.82
CA ILE A 105 12.40 -8.86 -15.65
C ILE A 105 13.39 -8.24 -14.65
N GLY A 106 12.94 -8.00 -13.41
CA GLY A 106 13.78 -7.45 -12.34
C GLY A 106 12.99 -6.90 -11.16
N MET A 107 13.71 -6.57 -10.08
CA MET A 107 13.16 -5.99 -8.85
C MET A 107 13.05 -4.46 -9.00
N PHE A 108 11.88 -3.97 -9.40
CA PHE A 108 11.62 -2.52 -9.54
C PHE A 108 10.82 -1.95 -8.39
N VAL A 109 10.05 -2.78 -7.68
CA VAL A 109 9.07 -2.31 -6.71
C VAL A 109 9.70 -1.42 -5.64
N ALA A 110 9.01 -0.33 -5.33
CA ALA A 110 9.41 0.63 -4.31
C ALA A 110 8.36 0.68 -3.21
N THR A 111 8.76 0.43 -1.97
CA THR A 111 7.91 0.67 -0.80
C THR A 111 7.98 2.15 -0.43
N LEU A 112 6.83 2.82 -0.38
CA LEU A 112 6.74 4.25 -0.10
C LEU A 112 5.83 4.53 1.10
N PRO A 113 6.15 5.53 1.93
CA PRO A 113 5.28 5.94 3.03
C PRO A 113 4.11 6.80 2.53
N TYR A 114 2.90 6.44 2.97
CA TYR A 114 1.68 7.20 2.79
C TYR A 114 1.26 7.74 4.16
N ARG A 115 1.69 8.97 4.45
CA ARG A 115 1.30 9.68 5.68
C ARG A 115 0.09 10.55 5.43
N ILE A 116 -0.88 10.51 6.34
CA ILE A 116 -2.05 11.35 6.33
C ILE A 116 -2.36 11.85 7.74
N GLN A 117 -2.80 13.10 7.83
CA GLN A 117 -3.40 13.68 9.04
C GLN A 117 -4.91 13.62 8.86
N LEU A 118 -5.58 12.83 9.70
CA LEU A 118 -7.03 12.66 9.67
C LEU A 118 -7.71 13.74 10.49
N ASP A 119 -8.73 14.37 9.91
CA ASP A 119 -9.69 15.20 10.64
C ASP A 119 -10.90 14.35 11.06
N PRO A 120 -11.16 14.13 12.36
CA PRO A 120 -12.33 13.39 12.83
C PRO A 120 -13.67 13.99 12.42
N HIS A 121 -13.70 15.25 12.01
CA HIS A 121 -14.90 15.95 11.56
C HIS A 121 -15.09 15.92 10.04
N ALA A 122 -14.10 15.44 9.28
CA ALA A 122 -14.23 15.29 7.85
C ALA A 122 -15.18 14.15 7.47
N THR A 123 -15.91 14.33 6.37
CA THR A 123 -16.69 13.25 5.77
C THR A 123 -15.74 12.21 5.15
N PHE A 124 -16.24 10.99 4.97
CA PHE A 124 -15.46 9.96 4.28
C PHE A 124 -15.10 10.37 2.85
N GLU A 125 -15.98 11.09 2.15
CA GLU A 125 -15.70 11.60 0.81
C GLU A 125 -14.53 12.60 0.81
N GLN A 126 -14.47 13.50 1.80
CA GLN A 126 -13.33 14.42 1.96
C GLN A 126 -12.03 13.66 2.20
N LEU A 127 -12.06 12.59 3.00
CA LEU A 127 -10.91 11.71 3.18
C LEU A 127 -10.50 11.01 1.87
N VAL A 128 -11.45 10.52 1.07
CA VAL A 128 -11.18 9.90 -0.23
C VAL A 128 -10.46 10.88 -1.16
N GLN A 129 -10.90 12.14 -1.21
CA GLN A 129 -10.22 13.17 -2.01
C GLN A 129 -8.82 13.52 -1.47
N GLN A 130 -8.67 13.61 -0.15
CA GLN A 130 -7.35 13.80 0.49
C GLN A 130 -6.38 12.66 0.15
N VAL A 131 -6.86 11.41 0.17
CA VAL A 131 -6.07 10.23 -0.21
C VAL A 131 -5.74 10.23 -1.69
N ARG A 132 -6.68 10.63 -2.57
CA ARG A 132 -6.41 10.79 -4.00
C ARG A 132 -5.25 11.77 -4.24
N ASP A 133 -5.29 12.95 -3.64
CA ASP A 133 -4.27 13.99 -3.83
C ASP A 133 -2.92 13.57 -3.25
N LEU A 134 -2.93 12.86 -2.12
CA LEU A 134 -1.75 12.22 -1.53
C LEU A 134 -1.12 11.22 -2.50
N CYS A 135 -1.93 10.31 -3.06
CA CYS A 135 -1.46 9.28 -3.99
C CYS A 135 -0.85 9.90 -5.25
N LEU A 136 -1.49 10.92 -5.83
CA LEU A 136 -0.96 11.63 -7.01
C LEU A 136 0.40 12.28 -6.70
N SER A 137 0.50 12.98 -5.56
CA SER A 137 1.74 13.62 -5.12
C SER A 137 2.87 12.60 -4.87
N ILE A 138 2.55 11.44 -4.30
CA ILE A 138 3.52 10.36 -4.08
C ILE A 138 3.98 9.75 -5.41
N ILE A 139 3.07 9.51 -6.36
CA ILE A 139 3.41 8.94 -7.67
C ILE A 139 4.42 9.83 -8.41
N GLU A 140 4.22 11.15 -8.40
CA GLU A 140 5.15 12.12 -9.02
C GLU A 140 6.59 12.05 -8.44
N HIS A 141 6.71 11.66 -7.17
CA HIS A 141 7.97 11.62 -6.43
C HIS A 141 8.45 10.21 -6.08
N SER A 142 7.80 9.18 -6.64
CA SER A 142 8.03 7.75 -6.36
C SER A 142 9.42 7.25 -6.75
N HIS A 143 10.07 7.93 -7.70
CA HIS A 143 11.43 7.64 -8.16
C HIS A 143 12.51 7.96 -7.11
N TYR A 144 12.16 8.64 -6.01
CA TYR A 144 13.11 8.99 -4.96
C TYR A 144 13.33 7.79 -4.02
N PRO A 145 14.56 7.29 -3.87
CA PRO A 145 14.79 6.03 -3.15
C PRO A 145 14.41 6.08 -1.67
N LEU A 146 13.79 5.00 -1.17
CA LEU A 146 13.34 4.89 0.23
C LEU A 146 14.46 5.17 1.23
N GLN A 147 15.69 4.69 0.99
CA GLN A 147 16.83 4.95 1.88
C GLN A 147 17.10 6.45 2.07
N HIS A 148 16.77 7.28 1.07
CA HIS A 148 16.91 8.73 1.17
C HIS A 148 15.67 9.41 1.76
N ILE A 149 14.51 8.77 1.72
CA ILE A 149 13.28 9.21 2.40
C ILE A 149 13.46 9.08 3.92
N ILE A 150 13.93 7.91 4.36
CA ILE A 150 14.10 7.61 5.79
C ILE A 150 15.39 8.21 6.38
N GLY A 151 16.39 8.47 5.54
CA GLY A 151 17.68 9.00 6.01
C GLY A 151 18.30 8.07 7.05
N ASN A 152 18.59 8.59 8.24
CA ASN A 152 19.14 7.82 9.36
C ASN A 152 18.05 7.18 10.25
N HIS A 153 16.77 7.39 9.94
CA HIS A 153 15.66 6.79 10.69
C HIS A 153 15.47 5.33 10.24
N HIS A 154 16.22 4.44 10.88
CA HIS A 154 16.07 3.00 10.71
C HIS A 154 15.26 2.44 11.86
N SER A 155 13.97 2.81 11.90
CA SER A 155 13.03 2.25 12.87
C SER A 155 12.37 1.02 12.26
N PRO A 156 12.42 -0.16 12.90
CA PRO A 156 11.66 -1.33 12.48
C PRO A 156 10.14 -1.08 12.46
N ALA A 157 9.68 -0.14 13.30
CA ALA A 157 8.27 0.26 13.41
C ALA A 157 7.78 1.09 12.21
N PHE A 158 8.70 1.65 11.41
CA PHE A 158 8.36 2.42 10.23
C PHE A 158 8.01 1.46 9.08
N LEU A 159 6.82 1.60 8.50
CA LEU A 159 6.28 0.78 7.38
C LEU A 159 5.86 -0.66 7.73
N GLU A 160 5.57 -0.96 8.99
CA GLU A 160 5.07 -2.29 9.37
C GLU A 160 3.66 -2.60 8.86
N ILE A 161 2.85 -1.55 8.76
CA ILE A 161 1.48 -1.64 8.30
C ILE A 161 1.49 -1.27 6.83
N MET A 162 1.06 -2.22 6.01
CA MET A 162 1.03 -2.09 4.56
C MET A 162 -0.38 -2.24 4.04
N PHE A 163 -0.70 -1.51 2.98
CA PHE A 163 -1.92 -1.68 2.22
C PHE A 163 -1.56 -1.69 0.74
N ASP A 164 -2.03 -2.69 0.02
CA ASP A 164 -1.88 -2.78 -1.42
C ASP A 164 -3.19 -3.24 -2.05
N PHE A 165 -3.39 -2.82 -3.31
CA PHE A 165 -4.51 -3.24 -4.13
C PHE A 165 -3.95 -3.81 -5.43
N ILE A 166 -4.21 -5.09 -5.67
CA ILE A 166 -3.69 -5.80 -6.83
C ILE A 166 -4.87 -6.23 -7.68
N THR A 167 -4.92 -5.72 -8.92
CA THR A 167 -5.80 -6.27 -9.94
C THR A 167 -5.10 -7.45 -10.56
N VAL A 168 -5.66 -8.64 -10.38
CA VAL A 168 -5.18 -9.85 -11.03
C VAL A 168 -5.98 -10.00 -12.33
N GLU A 169 -5.40 -9.53 -13.43
CA GLU A 169 -5.88 -9.88 -14.78
C GLU A 169 -5.28 -11.25 -15.12
N SER A 170 -6.13 -12.28 -15.19
CA SER A 170 -5.73 -13.63 -15.60
C SER A 170 -5.74 -13.76 -17.12
N ASP A 171 -4.91 -12.97 -17.81
CA ASP A 171 -4.80 -13.00 -19.28
C ASP A 171 -3.66 -13.92 -19.76
N VAL A 172 -3.28 -14.93 -18.96
CA VAL A 172 -2.39 -16.00 -19.43
C VAL A 172 -3.25 -17.10 -20.04
N GLU A 173 -3.82 -16.85 -21.22
CA GLU A 173 -4.66 -17.84 -21.90
C GLU A 173 -3.86 -19.04 -22.41
N ARG A 174 -2.57 -18.86 -22.75
CA ARG A 174 -1.60 -19.91 -23.12
C ARG A 174 -0.24 -19.29 -23.43
N VAL A 175 0.85 -19.93 -23.03
CA VAL A 175 2.19 -19.60 -23.52
C VAL A 175 2.65 -20.73 -24.44
N ASP A 176 2.81 -20.43 -25.72
CA ASP A 176 3.33 -21.35 -26.73
C ASP A 176 4.87 -21.31 -26.72
N LEU A 177 5.50 -22.44 -26.41
CA LEU A 177 6.96 -22.61 -26.40
C LEU A 177 7.44 -23.45 -27.62
N GLY A 178 6.65 -23.54 -28.68
CA GLY A 178 6.96 -24.30 -29.89
C GLY A 178 6.52 -25.76 -29.79
N ASP A 179 7.34 -26.61 -29.17
CA ASP A 179 7.04 -28.04 -28.96
C ASP A 179 6.37 -28.34 -27.60
N ALA A 180 6.16 -27.31 -26.78
CA ALA A 180 5.46 -27.40 -25.51
C ALA A 180 4.40 -26.30 -25.36
N LEU A 181 3.27 -26.65 -24.77
CA LEU A 181 2.18 -25.74 -24.44
C LEU A 181 2.09 -25.59 -22.92
N LEU A 182 2.14 -24.36 -22.43
CA LEU A 182 1.84 -24.04 -21.04
C LEU A 182 0.36 -23.64 -20.94
N GLU A 183 -0.42 -24.44 -20.22
CA GLU A 183 -1.80 -24.12 -19.87
C GLU A 183 -1.87 -23.57 -18.45
N PRO A 184 -2.73 -22.56 -18.19
CA PRO A 184 -2.94 -22.06 -16.85
C PRO A 184 -3.52 -23.16 -15.96
N VAL A 185 -2.82 -23.45 -14.86
CA VAL A 185 -3.33 -24.33 -13.80
C VAL A 185 -3.96 -23.45 -12.73
N SER A 186 -5.23 -23.68 -12.42
CA SER A 186 -5.89 -23.02 -11.30
C SER A 186 -5.18 -23.40 -10.00
N LEU A 187 -4.51 -22.43 -9.38
CA LEU A 187 -3.97 -22.58 -8.04
C LEU A 187 -5.15 -22.62 -7.07
N GLN A 188 -5.47 -23.81 -6.54
CA GLN A 188 -6.50 -23.97 -5.51
C GLN A 188 -6.09 -23.30 -4.18
N ASN A 189 -4.81 -22.96 -4.03
CA ASN A 189 -4.25 -22.17 -2.93
C ASN A 189 -3.14 -21.25 -3.47
N PRO A 190 -3.18 -19.92 -3.23
CA PRO A 190 -2.13 -18.99 -3.66
C PRO A 190 -0.79 -19.14 -2.91
N ILE A 191 -0.64 -20.13 -2.03
CA ILE A 191 0.55 -20.34 -1.17
C ILE A 191 1.55 -21.36 -1.77
N ASP A 192 1.25 -22.02 -2.89
CA ASP A 192 2.15 -23.04 -3.49
C ASP A 192 3.40 -22.47 -4.21
N VAL A 193 3.74 -21.20 -3.99
CA VAL A 193 5.02 -20.63 -4.44
C VAL A 193 5.87 -20.30 -3.21
N ALA A 194 6.59 -21.31 -2.74
CA ALA A 194 7.70 -21.19 -1.78
C ALA A 194 8.97 -21.81 -2.38
#